data_AF-A0A7C6S7G1-F1
#
_entry.id   AF-A0A7C6S7G1-F1
#
_cell.length_a   1.000
_cell.length_b   1.000
_cell.length_c   1.000
_cell.angle_alpha   90.00
_cell.angle_beta   90.00
_cell.angle_gamma   90.00
#
_symmetry.space_group_name_H-M   'P 1'
#
loop_
_entity.id
_entity.type
_entity.pdbx_description
1 polymer ?
#
loop_
_entity_poly.entity_id
_entity_poly.type
_entity_poly.pdbx_seq_one_letter_code
_entity_poly.pdbx_strand_id
1 'polypeptide(L)'
;LTEIVTYSFYSPRYYDYLRLPEDHPLRRCIPLQNPISEMQSVMRTTLLPNMIETLATNLKRKNTDLAFFEIGRTYRTQLPIRELPQEPRFLALGLAGRARESNWNRPEEPVDFFTLKGLLEALGQELGLGPLTFVPGEHPSFHPGRQAEIWVDEEQLGLMGELHPDVGAAWDIEERLYLAELDLEALAGKVKGELRYRQLPRFPFVVRDLAILVEERVTAAQVEEVIAAAGGELLVEVKLFDQYQGKQIPAGKRSLAYSLVYRAPDWTLTDEEVTEIHTRIVRALAGNLGAALRQ
;
A
#
# COMPACT_ATOMS: atom_id res chain seq x y z
N LEU A 1 15.05 3.79 -5.95
CA LEU A 1 14.80 2.36 -6.22
C LEU A 1 15.83 1.88 -7.22
N THR A 2 16.40 0.70 -7.00
CA THR A 2 17.38 0.06 -7.89
C THR A 2 16.75 -1.20 -8.47
N GLU A 3 16.83 -1.37 -9.80
CA GLU A 3 16.31 -2.57 -10.46
C GLU A 3 17.19 -3.78 -10.16
N ILE A 4 16.56 -4.92 -9.91
CA ILE A 4 17.22 -6.22 -9.81
C ILE A 4 16.62 -7.18 -10.84
N VAL A 5 17.41 -8.16 -11.26
CA VAL A 5 16.96 -9.24 -12.15
C VAL A 5 17.34 -10.56 -11.51
N THR A 6 16.35 -11.39 -11.22
CA THR A 6 16.53 -12.68 -10.54
C THR A 6 16.13 -13.84 -11.44
N TYR A 7 16.51 -15.06 -11.06
CA TYR A 7 16.11 -16.25 -11.80
C TYR A 7 14.60 -16.50 -11.69
N SER A 8 14.01 -16.98 -12.80
CA SER A 8 12.59 -17.36 -12.86
C SER A 8 12.25 -18.69 -12.15
N PHE A 9 13.26 -19.34 -11.57
CA PHE A 9 13.14 -20.62 -10.90
C PHE A 9 13.77 -20.55 -9.52
N TYR A 10 13.15 -21.23 -8.56
CA TYR A 10 13.62 -21.31 -7.18
C TYR A 10 13.26 -22.63 -6.51
N SER A 11 13.56 -22.75 -5.22
CA SER A 11 13.26 -23.93 -4.41
C SER A 11 11.76 -23.96 -4.05
N PRO A 12 11.05 -25.10 -4.19
CA PRO A 12 9.68 -25.22 -3.71
C PRO A 12 9.55 -24.99 -2.20
N ARG A 13 10.65 -25.16 -1.44
CA ARG A 13 10.70 -24.88 0.00
C ARG A 13 10.42 -23.42 0.33
N TYR A 14 10.60 -22.50 -0.62
CA TYR A 14 10.30 -21.09 -0.40
C TYR A 14 8.82 -20.84 -0.10
N TYR A 15 7.91 -21.69 -0.57
CA TYR A 15 6.50 -21.59 -0.18
C TYR A 15 6.26 -21.94 1.29
N ASP A 16 7.06 -22.87 1.85
CA ASP A 16 7.03 -23.19 3.28
C ASP A 16 7.59 -22.03 4.10
N TYR A 17 8.69 -21.43 3.63
CA TYR A 17 9.28 -20.28 4.30
C TYR A 17 8.36 -19.06 4.27
N LEU A 18 7.62 -18.87 3.17
CA LEU A 18 6.54 -17.89 3.06
C LEU A 18 5.29 -18.23 3.90
N ARG A 19 5.26 -19.39 4.58
CA ARG A 19 4.16 -19.88 5.41
C ARG A 19 2.84 -20.06 4.66
N LEU A 20 2.90 -20.34 3.36
CA LEU A 20 1.70 -20.57 2.57
C LEU A 20 1.07 -21.92 2.96
N PRO A 21 -0.25 -22.01 3.19
CA PRO A 21 -0.94 -23.29 3.37
C PRO A 21 -0.72 -24.26 2.20
N GLU A 22 -0.83 -25.58 2.42
CA GLU A 22 -0.58 -26.59 1.39
C GLU A 22 -1.49 -26.44 0.16
N ASP A 23 -2.73 -26.01 0.37
CA ASP A 23 -3.75 -25.79 -0.65
C ASP A 23 -3.66 -24.41 -1.33
N HIS A 24 -2.73 -23.55 -0.89
CA HIS A 24 -2.59 -22.19 -1.39
C HIS A 24 -2.31 -22.18 -2.91
N PRO A 25 -3.02 -21.35 -3.71
CA PRO A 25 -2.88 -21.35 -5.17
C PRO A 25 -1.45 -21.14 -5.67
N LEU A 26 -0.65 -20.32 -4.99
CA LEU A 26 0.75 -20.08 -5.35
C LEU A 26 1.64 -21.34 -5.24
N ARG A 27 1.24 -22.39 -4.50
CA ARG A 27 1.98 -23.66 -4.45
C ARG A 27 1.82 -24.52 -5.70
N ARG A 28 0.88 -24.18 -6.59
CA ARG A 28 0.66 -24.86 -7.88
C ARG A 28 1.71 -24.43 -8.90
N CYS A 29 2.96 -24.71 -8.57
CA CYS A 29 4.13 -24.37 -9.37
C CYS A 29 4.45 -25.46 -10.40
N ILE A 30 5.18 -25.08 -11.45
CA ILE A 30 5.57 -25.97 -12.54
C ILE A 30 6.93 -26.58 -12.20
N PRO A 31 7.06 -27.91 -12.01
CA PRO A 31 8.34 -28.54 -11.81
C PRO A 31 9.15 -28.59 -13.10
N LEU A 32 10.46 -28.36 -12.99
CA LEU A 32 11.40 -28.52 -14.08
C LEU A 32 11.79 -29.99 -14.21
N GLN A 33 11.77 -30.53 -15.43
CA GLN A 33 12.14 -31.93 -15.67
C GLN A 33 13.64 -32.18 -15.43
N ASN A 34 14.49 -31.24 -15.83
CA ASN A 34 15.95 -31.34 -15.71
C ASN A 34 16.51 -30.06 -15.06
N PRO A 35 16.31 -29.88 -13.74
CA PRO A 35 16.76 -28.67 -13.05
C PRO A 35 18.29 -28.63 -12.91
N ILE A 36 18.85 -27.43 -12.90
CA ILE A 36 20.29 -27.21 -12.68
C ILE A 36 20.68 -27.63 -11.25
N SER A 37 19.78 -27.42 -10.29
CA SER A 37 19.92 -27.85 -8.90
C SER A 37 18.56 -27.99 -8.23
N GLU A 38 18.49 -28.67 -7.08
CA GLU A 38 17.25 -28.76 -6.28
C GLU A 38 16.72 -27.39 -5.84
N MET A 39 17.62 -26.41 -5.64
CA MET A 39 17.29 -25.02 -5.30
C MET A 39 16.66 -24.26 -6.48
N GLN A 40 16.60 -24.84 -7.66
CA GLN A 40 16.12 -24.26 -8.92
C GLN A 40 15.26 -25.29 -9.65
N SER A 41 14.31 -25.89 -8.92
CA SER A 41 13.53 -27.05 -9.39
C SER A 41 12.10 -26.72 -9.79
N VAL A 42 11.59 -25.53 -9.47
CA VAL A 42 10.24 -25.10 -9.85
C VAL A 42 10.24 -23.69 -10.43
N MET A 43 9.32 -23.43 -11.35
CA MET A 43 9.05 -22.08 -11.88
C MET A 43 8.31 -21.24 -10.84
N ARG A 44 8.70 -19.97 -10.70
CA ARG A 44 8.12 -19.06 -9.72
C ARG A 44 6.67 -18.69 -10.01
N THR A 45 5.84 -18.67 -8.97
CA THR A 45 4.43 -18.22 -9.02
C THR A 45 4.22 -16.82 -8.41
N THR A 46 5.26 -16.31 -7.75
CA THR A 46 5.39 -14.99 -7.08
C THR A 46 6.87 -14.61 -7.08
N LEU A 47 7.18 -13.32 -7.11
CA LEU A 47 8.51 -12.71 -7.03
C LEU A 47 8.98 -12.52 -5.58
N LEU A 48 8.10 -12.64 -4.57
CA LEU A 48 8.45 -12.38 -3.17
C LEU A 48 9.70 -13.16 -2.68
N PRO A 49 9.87 -14.47 -2.94
CA PRO A 49 11.06 -15.19 -2.50
C PRO A 49 12.35 -14.63 -3.09
N ASN A 50 12.34 -14.26 -4.37
CA ASN A 50 13.49 -13.69 -5.04
C ASN A 50 13.88 -12.32 -4.44
N MET A 51 12.88 -11.49 -4.14
CA MET A 51 13.09 -10.19 -3.50
C MET A 51 13.66 -10.35 -2.08
N ILE A 52 13.08 -11.25 -1.27
CA ILE A 52 13.56 -11.54 0.09
C ILE A 52 15.00 -12.07 0.06
N GLU A 53 15.31 -13.02 -0.81
CA GLU A 53 16.66 -13.58 -0.95
C GLU A 53 17.69 -12.50 -1.34
N THR A 54 17.31 -11.58 -2.24
CA THR A 54 18.17 -10.47 -2.65
C THR A 54 18.42 -9.49 -1.50
N LEU A 55 17.38 -9.15 -0.72
CA LEU A 55 17.51 -8.33 0.48
C LEU A 55 18.39 -9.03 1.52
N ALA A 56 18.12 -10.30 1.83
CA ALA A 56 18.88 -11.10 2.78
C ALA A 56 20.37 -11.16 2.42
N THR A 57 20.67 -11.36 1.14
CA THR A 57 22.05 -11.42 0.63
C THR A 57 22.79 -10.10 0.85
N ASN A 58 22.11 -8.97 0.67
CA ASN A 58 22.69 -7.64 0.88
C ASN A 58 22.88 -7.33 2.37
N LEU A 59 21.89 -7.65 3.21
CA LEU A 59 21.98 -7.50 4.66
C LEU A 59 23.14 -8.32 5.25
N LYS A 60 23.30 -9.57 4.80
CA LYS A 60 24.44 -10.44 5.18
C LYS A 60 25.80 -9.84 4.80
N ARG A 61 25.83 -8.98 3.79
CA ARG A 61 27.03 -8.22 3.35
C ARG A 61 27.16 -6.83 3.98
N LYS A 62 26.34 -6.52 4.98
CA LYS A 62 26.31 -5.22 5.70
C LYS A 62 25.85 -4.03 4.86
N ASN A 63 25.15 -4.28 3.76
CA ASN A 63 24.39 -3.25 3.07
C ASN A 63 23.00 -3.15 3.73
N THR A 64 22.76 -2.10 4.50
CA THR A 64 21.57 -2.00 5.36
C THR A 64 20.42 -1.18 4.79
N ASP A 65 20.72 -0.15 3.98
CA ASP A 65 19.71 0.72 3.38
C ASP A 65 19.43 0.26 1.95
N LEU A 66 18.32 -0.46 1.78
CA LEU A 66 18.01 -1.19 0.55
C LEU A 66 16.65 -0.75 0.02
N ALA A 67 16.59 -0.48 -1.27
CA ALA A 67 15.37 -0.11 -1.95
C ALA A 67 15.39 -0.67 -3.37
N PHE A 68 14.84 -1.87 -3.55
CA PHE A 68 14.87 -2.63 -4.79
C PHE A 68 13.50 -2.75 -5.44
N PHE A 69 13.51 -2.95 -6.75
CA PHE A 69 12.33 -3.38 -7.50
C PHE A 69 12.71 -4.41 -8.58
N GLU A 70 11.78 -5.29 -8.93
CA GLU A 70 11.89 -6.23 -10.04
C GLU A 70 10.61 -6.24 -10.85
N ILE A 71 10.71 -6.20 -12.18
CA ILE A 71 9.62 -6.53 -13.10
C ILE A 71 9.88 -7.90 -13.69
N GLY A 72 9.02 -8.88 -13.38
CA GLY A 72 9.29 -10.27 -13.69
C GLY A 72 8.03 -11.08 -14.01
N ARG A 73 8.16 -12.09 -14.87
CA ARG A 73 7.07 -13.05 -15.12
C ARG A 73 6.93 -14.03 -13.97
N THR A 74 5.69 -14.38 -13.67
CA THR A 74 5.31 -15.54 -12.86
C THR A 74 4.60 -16.55 -13.75
N TYR A 75 4.56 -17.82 -13.36
CA TYR A 75 4.06 -18.90 -14.20
C TYR A 75 2.93 -19.62 -13.48
N ARG A 76 1.70 -19.45 -13.96
CA ARG A 76 0.48 -19.98 -13.32
C ARG A 76 -0.22 -20.96 -14.24
N THR A 77 -0.57 -22.15 -13.74
CA THR A 77 -1.30 -23.15 -14.50
C THR A 77 -2.08 -24.10 -13.59
N GLN A 78 -2.97 -24.89 -14.18
CA GLN A 78 -3.60 -26.02 -13.53
C GLN A 78 -2.71 -27.27 -13.70
N LEU A 79 -2.64 -28.09 -12.65
CA LEU A 79 -1.89 -29.35 -12.68
C LEU A 79 -2.87 -30.54 -12.79
N PRO A 80 -2.54 -31.59 -13.59
CA PRO A 80 -1.37 -31.72 -14.46
C PRO A 80 -1.42 -30.76 -15.66
N ILE A 81 -0.25 -30.35 -16.16
CA ILE A 81 -0.12 -29.37 -17.24
C ILE A 81 -0.72 -29.96 -18.54
N ARG A 82 -1.77 -29.31 -19.05
CA ARG A 82 -2.42 -29.67 -20.33
C ARG A 82 -2.33 -28.59 -21.39
N GLU A 83 -2.19 -27.34 -20.95
CA GLU A 83 -2.10 -26.15 -21.78
C GLU A 83 -0.89 -25.32 -21.36
N LEU A 84 -0.48 -24.37 -22.20
CA LEU A 84 0.61 -23.44 -21.86
C LEU A 84 0.23 -22.64 -20.60
N PRO A 85 1.17 -22.43 -19.67
CA PRO A 85 0.91 -21.63 -18.48
C PRO A 85 0.63 -20.17 -18.84
N GLN A 86 -0.15 -19.51 -17.98
CA GLN A 86 -0.25 -18.05 -18.01
C GLN A 86 1.04 -17.46 -17.46
N GLU A 87 1.55 -16.42 -18.12
CA GLU A 87 2.81 -15.77 -17.77
C GLU A 87 2.64 -14.27 -17.39
N PRO A 88 1.78 -13.93 -16.41
CA PRO A 88 1.60 -12.55 -16.00
C PRO A 88 2.88 -11.95 -15.44
N ARG A 89 3.11 -10.67 -15.72
CA ARG A 89 4.20 -9.86 -15.20
C ARG A 89 3.78 -9.23 -13.88
N PHE A 90 4.66 -9.33 -12.91
CA PHE A 90 4.51 -8.68 -11.62
C PHE A 90 5.60 -7.63 -11.43
N LEU A 91 5.27 -6.56 -10.72
CA LEU A 91 6.21 -5.63 -10.11
C LEU A 91 6.36 -6.00 -8.64
N ALA A 92 7.57 -6.37 -8.23
CA ALA A 92 7.93 -6.52 -6.83
C ALA A 92 8.72 -5.30 -6.35
N LEU A 93 8.47 -4.88 -5.12
CA LEU A 93 9.22 -3.86 -4.40
C LEU A 93 9.72 -4.45 -3.09
N GLY A 94 10.93 -4.07 -2.68
CA GLY A 94 11.50 -4.49 -1.41
C GLY A 94 12.37 -3.43 -0.77
N LEU A 95 12.06 -3.09 0.48
CA LEU A 95 12.71 -2.02 1.23
C LEU A 95 13.23 -2.52 2.58
N ALA A 96 14.38 -2.01 3.00
CA ALA A 96 14.99 -2.26 4.32
C ALA A 96 15.83 -1.05 4.77
N GLY A 97 16.05 -0.93 6.08
CA GLY A 97 16.93 0.08 6.66
C GLY A 97 16.30 1.47 6.71
N ARG A 98 17.04 2.49 6.27
CA ARG A 98 16.66 3.91 6.38
C ARG A 98 16.02 4.43 5.09
N ALA A 99 14.89 5.11 5.22
CA ALA A 99 14.29 5.90 4.14
C ALA A 99 15.07 7.21 3.92
N ARG A 100 15.62 7.77 5.00
CA ARG A 100 16.47 8.95 4.96
C ARG A 100 17.56 8.87 6.02
N GLU A 101 18.79 9.22 5.60
CA GLU A 101 19.91 9.35 6.53
C GLU A 101 19.75 10.57 7.44
N SER A 102 20.24 10.44 8.68
CA SER A 102 20.37 11.59 9.57
C SER A 102 21.28 12.66 8.97
N ASN A 103 20.94 13.92 9.16
CA ASN A 103 21.83 15.04 8.87
C ASN A 103 21.81 16.04 10.03
N TRP A 104 22.51 17.17 9.89
CA TRP A 104 22.67 18.15 10.96
C TRP A 104 21.36 18.75 11.50
N ASN A 105 20.25 18.69 10.75
CA ASN A 105 18.97 19.28 11.14
C ASN A 105 17.78 18.32 11.08
N ARG A 106 17.99 17.05 10.75
CA ARG A 106 16.93 16.04 10.68
C ARG A 106 17.42 14.72 11.25
N PRO A 107 16.63 14.09 12.13
CA PRO A 107 16.92 12.75 12.59
C PRO A 107 16.87 11.76 11.43
N GLU A 108 17.46 10.59 11.63
CA GLU A 108 17.28 9.47 10.72
C GLU A 108 15.81 9.03 10.68
N GLU A 109 15.38 8.57 9.51
CA GLU A 109 14.02 8.10 9.28
C GLU A 109 14.10 6.66 8.74
N PRO A 110 13.66 5.65 9.52
CA PRO A 110 13.63 4.28 9.05
C PRO A 110 12.57 4.12 7.96
N VAL A 111 12.78 3.15 7.06
CA VAL A 111 11.68 2.67 6.21
C VAL A 111 10.60 2.07 7.11
N ASP A 112 9.35 2.40 6.78
CA ASP A 112 8.18 1.82 7.40
C ASP A 112 7.09 1.44 6.37
N PHE A 113 5.96 0.94 6.88
CA PHE A 113 4.80 0.60 6.06
C PHE A 113 4.31 1.78 5.21
N PHE A 114 4.34 3.00 5.78
CA PHE A 114 3.87 4.21 5.10
C PHE A 114 4.85 4.71 4.03
N THR A 115 6.14 4.43 4.19
CA THR A 115 7.16 4.67 3.16
C THR A 115 6.82 3.86 1.91
N LEU A 116 6.53 2.56 2.05
CA LEU A 116 6.13 1.71 0.94
C LEU A 116 4.78 2.12 0.35
N LYS A 117 3.80 2.44 1.21
CA LYS A 117 2.48 2.95 0.78
C LYS A 117 2.63 4.20 -0.07
N GLY A 118 3.44 5.16 0.35
CA GLY A 118 3.66 6.42 -0.36
C GLY A 118 4.33 6.21 -1.72
N LEU A 119 5.25 5.25 -1.85
CA LEU A 119 5.82 4.88 -3.16
C LEU A 119 4.75 4.32 -4.11
N LEU A 120 3.84 3.51 -3.61
CA LEU A 120 2.74 2.93 -4.40
C LEU A 120 1.71 3.99 -4.80
N GLU A 121 1.34 4.89 -3.87
CA GLU A 121 0.48 6.04 -4.17
C GLU A 121 1.09 6.95 -5.24
N ALA A 122 2.38 7.26 -5.13
CA ALA A 122 3.11 8.05 -6.13
C ALA A 122 3.16 7.34 -7.50
N LEU A 123 3.39 6.02 -7.52
CA LEU A 123 3.35 5.22 -8.74
C LEU A 123 1.96 5.26 -9.38
N GLY A 124 0.89 5.07 -8.59
CA GLY A 124 -0.47 5.11 -9.10
C GLY A 124 -0.88 6.48 -9.64
N GLN A 125 -0.42 7.55 -8.99
CA GLN A 125 -0.61 8.92 -9.48
C GLN A 125 0.09 9.16 -10.81
N GLU A 126 1.36 8.77 -10.93
CA GLU A 126 2.16 8.96 -12.16
C GLU A 126 1.58 8.16 -13.33
N LEU A 127 1.05 6.96 -13.05
CA LEU A 127 0.40 6.10 -14.04
C LEU A 127 -1.07 6.48 -14.31
N GLY A 128 -1.62 7.48 -13.63
CA GLY A 128 -3.00 7.92 -13.82
C GLY A 128 -4.05 6.87 -13.44
N LEU A 129 -3.76 5.98 -12.48
CA LEU A 129 -4.65 4.90 -12.04
C LEU A 129 -5.86 5.39 -11.23
N GLY A 130 -5.88 6.67 -10.83
CA GLY A 130 -6.83 7.18 -9.84
C GLY A 130 -6.39 6.87 -8.40
N PRO A 131 -7.25 7.11 -7.40
CA PRO A 131 -6.90 6.86 -6.01
C PRO A 131 -6.78 5.35 -5.72
N LEU A 132 -5.65 4.95 -5.15
CA LEU A 132 -5.46 3.58 -4.66
C LEU A 132 -6.17 3.41 -3.32
N THR A 133 -6.84 2.28 -3.14
CA THR A 133 -7.43 1.88 -1.85
C THR A 133 -6.59 0.77 -1.23
N PHE A 134 -6.30 0.89 0.06
CA PHE A 134 -5.51 -0.08 0.82
C PHE A 134 -6.40 -0.73 1.89
N VAL A 135 -6.69 -2.01 1.72
CA VAL A 135 -7.59 -2.77 2.60
C VAL A 135 -6.76 -3.78 3.41
N PRO A 136 -6.96 -3.93 4.73
CA PRO A 136 -6.26 -4.95 5.50
C PRO A 136 -6.41 -6.35 4.88
N GLY A 137 -5.29 -7.03 4.66
CA GLY A 137 -5.25 -8.37 4.08
C GLY A 137 -4.85 -9.45 5.09
N GLU A 138 -4.82 -10.70 4.64
CA GLU A 138 -4.50 -11.88 5.47
C GLU A 138 -3.41 -12.77 4.86
N HIS A 139 -2.59 -12.24 3.95
CA HIS A 139 -1.55 -13.03 3.29
C HIS A 139 -0.52 -13.55 4.31
N PRO A 140 -0.28 -14.87 4.40
CA PRO A 140 0.51 -15.49 5.48
C PRO A 140 1.96 -15.01 5.60
N SER A 141 2.52 -14.52 4.49
CA SER A 141 3.90 -14.08 4.44
C SER A 141 4.14 -12.73 5.13
N PHE A 142 3.09 -11.97 5.43
CA PHE A 142 3.19 -10.64 6.03
C PHE A 142 2.73 -10.65 7.48
N HIS A 143 3.14 -9.63 8.23
CA HIS A 143 2.69 -9.40 9.58
C HIS A 143 1.16 -9.10 9.58
N PRO A 144 0.35 -9.79 10.41
CA PRO A 144 -1.12 -9.74 10.34
C PRO A 144 -1.71 -8.35 10.52
N GLY A 145 -1.10 -7.52 11.37
CA GLY A 145 -1.53 -6.13 11.58
C GLY A 145 -0.87 -5.07 10.68
N ARG A 146 0.00 -5.47 9.74
CA ARG A 146 0.82 -4.53 8.93
C ARG A 146 0.91 -5.00 7.48
N GLN A 147 -0.24 -5.30 6.90
CA GLN A 147 -0.38 -5.66 5.51
C GLN A 147 -1.64 -5.05 4.92
N ALA A 148 -1.63 -4.85 3.62
CA ALA A 148 -2.78 -4.39 2.87
C ALA A 148 -2.80 -4.99 1.46
N GLU A 149 -4.00 -5.29 1.00
CA GLU A 149 -4.30 -5.48 -0.40
C GLU A 149 -4.45 -4.11 -1.06
N ILE A 150 -3.98 -4.01 -2.30
CA ILE A 150 -3.97 -2.77 -3.08
C ILE A 150 -5.07 -2.89 -4.13
N TRP A 151 -5.99 -1.92 -4.15
CA TRP A 151 -7.16 -1.91 -5.01
C TRP A 151 -7.25 -0.62 -5.82
N VAL A 152 -7.78 -0.73 -7.04
CA VAL A 152 -8.24 0.40 -7.85
C VAL A 152 -9.65 0.10 -8.33
N ASP A 153 -10.59 0.98 -7.99
CA ASP A 153 -12.01 0.72 -8.11
C ASP A 153 -12.36 -0.63 -7.44
N GLU A 154 -12.86 -1.61 -8.19
CA GLU A 154 -13.21 -2.96 -7.72
C GLU A 154 -12.16 -4.03 -8.10
N GLU A 155 -10.99 -3.64 -8.60
CA GLU A 155 -9.95 -4.58 -9.06
C GLU A 155 -8.74 -4.58 -8.12
N GLN A 156 -8.39 -5.76 -7.63
CA GLN A 156 -7.20 -5.96 -6.81
C GLN A 156 -5.96 -5.93 -7.70
N LEU A 157 -5.07 -4.99 -7.44
CA LEU A 157 -3.79 -4.86 -8.16
C LEU A 157 -2.67 -5.66 -7.50
N GLY A 158 -2.77 -5.96 -6.21
CA GLY A 158 -1.69 -6.65 -5.52
C GLY A 158 -1.77 -6.55 -4.00
N LEU A 159 -0.61 -6.66 -3.37
CA LEU A 159 -0.46 -6.65 -1.92
C LEU A 159 0.81 -5.93 -1.49
N MET A 160 0.83 -5.48 -0.24
CA MET A 160 1.99 -4.89 0.43
C MET A 160 1.98 -5.19 1.91
N GLY A 161 3.14 -5.15 2.56
CA GLY A 161 3.21 -5.23 4.01
C GLY A 161 4.62 -5.35 4.57
N GLU A 162 4.70 -5.35 5.90
CA GLU A 162 5.87 -5.78 6.64
C GLU A 162 5.96 -7.31 6.60
N LEU A 163 7.14 -7.85 6.25
CA LEU A 163 7.39 -9.28 6.25
C LEU A 163 7.13 -9.87 7.64
N HIS A 164 6.47 -11.02 7.70
CA HIS A 164 6.25 -11.69 8.99
C HIS A 164 7.59 -12.09 9.63
N PRO A 165 7.80 -11.90 10.95
CA PRO A 165 9.06 -12.25 11.62
C PRO A 165 9.51 -13.70 11.38
N ASP A 166 8.61 -14.68 11.53
CA ASP A 166 8.91 -16.10 11.23
C ASP A 166 9.35 -16.36 9.79
N VAL A 167 8.83 -15.57 8.84
CA VAL A 167 9.23 -15.66 7.43
C VAL A 167 10.64 -15.08 7.30
N GLY A 168 10.91 -13.90 7.87
CA GLY A 168 12.26 -13.32 7.89
C GLY A 168 13.30 -14.26 8.53
N ALA A 169 12.95 -14.92 9.63
CA ALA A 169 13.81 -15.89 10.31
C ALA A 169 14.22 -17.07 9.41
N ALA A 170 13.35 -17.53 8.49
CA ALA A 170 13.67 -18.59 7.55
C ALA A 170 14.77 -18.22 6.53
N TRP A 171 15.05 -16.92 6.35
CA TRP A 171 16.16 -16.39 5.55
C TRP A 171 17.32 -15.81 6.38
N ASP A 172 17.31 -16.01 7.70
CA ASP A 172 18.22 -15.40 8.69
C ASP A 172 18.18 -13.86 8.67
N ILE A 173 16.98 -13.29 8.63
CA ILE A 173 16.75 -11.83 8.64
C ILE A 173 16.10 -11.43 9.97
N GLU A 174 16.73 -10.49 10.68
CA GLU A 174 16.20 -9.93 11.93
C GLU A 174 15.62 -8.52 11.71
N GLU A 175 16.05 -7.84 10.66
CA GLU A 175 15.61 -6.52 10.26
C GLU A 175 14.18 -6.54 9.71
N ARG A 176 13.47 -5.42 9.88
CA ARG A 176 12.16 -5.24 9.27
C ARG A 176 12.31 -5.05 7.76
N LEU A 177 11.60 -5.88 7.01
CA LEU A 177 11.49 -5.77 5.55
C LEU A 177 10.07 -5.36 5.18
N TYR A 178 9.96 -4.48 4.19
CA TYR A 178 8.67 -4.08 3.63
C TYR A 178 8.66 -4.46 2.16
N LEU A 179 7.65 -5.23 1.75
CA LEU A 179 7.54 -5.76 0.39
C LEU A 179 6.19 -5.41 -0.20
N ALA A 180 6.15 -5.22 -1.51
CA ALA A 180 4.92 -5.20 -2.29
C ALA A 180 5.07 -6.05 -3.54
N GLU A 181 3.95 -6.57 -4.03
CA GLU A 181 3.87 -7.29 -5.30
C GLU A 181 2.57 -6.87 -6.00
N LEU A 182 2.69 -6.37 -7.24
CA LEU A 182 1.58 -5.88 -8.06
C LEU A 182 1.51 -6.63 -9.38
N ASP A 183 0.31 -7.02 -9.77
CA ASP A 183 -0.01 -7.57 -11.08
C ASP A 183 0.00 -6.44 -12.13
N LEU A 184 0.94 -6.49 -13.07
CA LEU A 184 1.09 -5.45 -14.08
C LEU A 184 0.06 -5.58 -15.20
N GLU A 185 -0.52 -6.75 -15.45
CA GLU A 185 -1.63 -6.90 -16.39
C GLU A 185 -2.90 -6.25 -15.84
N ALA A 186 -3.24 -6.49 -14.57
CA ALA A 186 -4.35 -5.83 -13.89
C ALA A 186 -4.14 -4.30 -13.85
N LEU A 187 -2.92 -3.87 -13.52
CA LEU A 187 -2.56 -2.46 -13.50
C LEU A 187 -2.71 -1.83 -14.90
N ALA A 188 -2.18 -2.47 -15.95
CA ALA A 188 -2.24 -1.95 -17.31
C ALA A 188 -3.68 -1.81 -17.82
N GLY A 189 -4.59 -2.70 -17.39
CA GLY A 189 -6.02 -2.59 -17.68
C GLY A 189 -6.70 -1.34 -17.10
N LYS A 190 -6.12 -0.73 -16.06
CA LYS A 190 -6.67 0.46 -15.38
C LYS A 190 -6.06 1.79 -15.82
N VAL A 191 -4.89 1.78 -16.47
CA VAL A 191 -4.22 3.00 -16.92
C VAL A 191 -5.08 3.71 -17.98
N LYS A 192 -5.68 4.84 -17.60
CA LYS A 192 -6.42 5.71 -18.52
C LYS A 192 -5.44 6.72 -19.10
N GLY A 193 -5.02 6.52 -20.35
CA GLY A 193 -4.11 7.43 -21.07
C GLY A 193 -4.68 8.82 -21.40
N GLU A 194 -5.68 9.30 -20.66
CA GLU A 194 -6.31 10.59 -20.89
C GLU A 194 -5.56 11.71 -20.16
N LEU A 195 -4.83 12.52 -20.92
CA LEU A 195 -4.24 13.74 -20.40
C LEU A 195 -5.35 14.77 -20.12
N ARG A 196 -5.77 14.90 -18.86
CA ARG A 196 -6.82 15.84 -18.47
C ARG A 196 -6.22 17.19 -18.12
N TYR A 197 -6.45 18.19 -18.96
CA TYR A 197 -6.17 19.59 -18.60
C TYR A 197 -7.13 20.03 -17.49
N ARG A 198 -6.57 20.54 -16.39
CA ARG A 198 -7.33 21.28 -15.38
C ARG A 198 -6.88 22.73 -15.40
N GLN A 199 -7.85 23.63 -15.51
CA GLN A 199 -7.58 25.06 -15.44
C GLN A 199 -6.95 25.40 -14.08
N LEU A 200 -5.94 26.27 -14.11
CA LEU A 200 -5.33 26.74 -12.87
C LEU A 200 -6.38 27.47 -12.00
N PRO A 201 -6.42 27.21 -10.68
CA PRO A 201 -7.34 27.89 -9.78
C PRO A 201 -7.18 29.41 -9.87
N ARG A 202 -8.28 30.13 -10.04
CA ARG A 202 -8.30 31.61 -10.09
C ARG A 202 -8.80 32.27 -8.81
N PHE A 203 -9.48 31.50 -7.96
CA PHE A 203 -10.14 31.97 -6.74
C PHE A 203 -9.43 31.43 -5.49
N PRO A 204 -9.46 32.19 -4.39
CA PRO A 204 -8.82 31.78 -3.14
C PRO A 204 -9.48 30.52 -2.57
N PHE A 205 -8.71 29.78 -1.77
CA PHE A 205 -9.22 28.65 -0.99
C PHE A 205 -9.46 29.06 0.46
N VAL A 206 -10.32 28.31 1.15
CA VAL A 206 -10.55 28.42 2.59
C VAL A 206 -10.14 27.10 3.24
N VAL A 207 -9.40 27.17 4.34
CA VAL A 207 -9.01 25.99 5.11
C VAL A 207 -9.82 25.94 6.40
N ARG A 208 -10.40 24.78 6.71
CA ARG A 208 -10.98 24.51 8.04
C ARG A 208 -10.43 23.20 8.56
N ASP A 209 -10.00 23.21 9.80
CA ASP A 209 -9.61 21.99 10.49
C ASP A 209 -10.83 21.33 11.13
N LEU A 210 -10.81 20.01 11.18
CA LEU A 210 -11.86 19.15 11.71
C LEU A 210 -11.23 18.09 12.61
N ALA A 211 -11.49 18.16 13.90
CA ALA A 211 -11.11 17.11 14.85
C ALA A 211 -12.32 16.27 15.23
N ILE A 212 -12.23 14.95 15.00
CA ILE A 212 -13.29 14.00 15.32
C ILE A 212 -12.79 12.88 16.21
N LEU A 213 -13.70 12.36 17.02
CA LEU A 213 -13.53 11.17 17.82
C LEU A 213 -14.32 10.02 17.21
N VAL A 214 -13.64 8.94 16.86
CA VAL A 214 -14.22 7.73 16.26
C VAL A 214 -13.80 6.48 17.03
N GLU A 215 -14.55 5.40 16.85
CA GLU A 215 -14.14 4.07 17.32
C GLU A 215 -12.81 3.66 16.66
N GLU A 216 -11.95 2.94 17.39
CA GLU A 216 -10.61 2.55 16.94
C GLU A 216 -10.62 1.72 15.64
N ARG A 217 -11.68 0.93 15.44
CA ARG A 217 -11.89 0.12 14.24
C ARG A 217 -12.20 0.92 12.97
N VAL A 218 -12.67 2.16 13.08
CA VAL A 218 -13.05 2.98 11.92
C VAL A 218 -11.78 3.49 11.26
N THR A 219 -11.53 3.13 10.01
CA THR A 219 -10.30 3.49 9.30
C THR A 219 -10.28 4.96 8.90
N ALA A 220 -9.08 5.54 8.74
CA ALA A 220 -8.96 6.91 8.23
C ALA A 220 -9.55 7.04 6.80
N ALA A 221 -9.41 6.00 5.98
CA ALA A 221 -9.99 5.94 4.64
C ALA A 221 -11.53 6.03 4.67
N GLN A 222 -12.20 5.32 5.59
CA GLN A 222 -13.66 5.41 5.76
C GLN A 222 -14.11 6.83 6.14
N VAL A 223 -13.33 7.51 6.99
CA VAL A 223 -13.61 8.90 7.36
C VAL A 223 -13.42 9.82 6.16
N GLU A 224 -12.32 9.69 5.43
CA GLU A 224 -12.02 10.47 4.23
C GLU A 224 -13.07 10.29 3.14
N GLU A 225 -13.57 9.08 2.94
CA GLU A 225 -14.65 8.77 1.99
C GLU A 225 -15.95 9.52 2.35
N VAL A 226 -16.35 9.49 3.63
CA VAL A 226 -17.53 10.22 4.11
C VAL A 226 -17.32 11.73 3.99
N ILE A 227 -16.13 12.24 4.30
CA ILE A 227 -15.78 13.67 4.14
C ILE A 227 -15.86 14.06 2.67
N ALA A 228 -15.26 13.30 1.76
CA ALA A 228 -15.24 13.58 0.32
C ALA A 228 -16.66 13.59 -0.27
N ALA A 229 -17.46 12.56 0.05
CA ALA A 229 -18.84 12.46 -0.41
C ALA A 229 -19.71 13.61 0.11
N ALA A 230 -19.58 13.97 1.39
CA ALA A 230 -20.35 15.07 1.98
C ALA A 230 -19.81 16.46 1.61
N GLY A 231 -18.53 16.59 1.27
CA GLY A 231 -17.94 17.85 0.83
C GLY A 231 -18.34 18.23 -0.59
N GLY A 232 -18.48 17.23 -1.48
CA GLY A 232 -18.85 17.44 -2.87
C GLY A 232 -17.77 18.22 -3.63
N GLU A 233 -18.17 18.88 -4.73
CA GLU A 233 -17.23 19.52 -5.67
C GLU A 233 -16.44 20.70 -5.09
N LEU A 234 -16.95 21.31 -4.02
CA LEU A 234 -16.32 22.47 -3.37
C LEU A 234 -15.19 22.07 -2.41
N LEU A 235 -15.16 20.80 -1.97
CA LEU A 235 -14.07 20.27 -1.16
C LEU A 235 -12.98 19.71 -2.09
N VAL A 236 -11.84 20.39 -2.14
CA VAL A 236 -10.77 20.08 -3.10
C VAL A 236 -9.63 19.26 -2.51
N GLU A 237 -9.47 19.27 -1.19
CA GLU A 237 -8.42 18.51 -0.50
C GLU A 237 -8.90 18.10 0.90
N VAL A 238 -8.55 16.86 1.29
CA VAL A 238 -8.74 16.31 2.62
C VAL A 238 -7.40 15.76 3.06
N LYS A 239 -6.88 16.24 4.20
CA LYS A 239 -5.58 15.80 4.70
C LYS A 239 -5.66 15.46 6.18
N LEU A 240 -5.46 14.19 6.52
CA LEU A 240 -5.18 13.78 7.90
C LEU A 240 -3.81 14.35 8.31
N PHE A 241 -3.76 15.10 9.41
CA PHE A 241 -2.50 15.66 9.91
C PHE A 241 -2.18 15.29 11.37
N ASP A 242 -3.15 14.79 12.13
CA ASP A 242 -2.92 14.30 13.48
C ASP A 242 -3.80 13.10 13.81
N GLN A 243 -3.21 12.13 14.51
CA GLN A 243 -3.90 10.99 15.11
C GLN A 243 -3.44 10.91 16.57
N TYR A 244 -4.41 10.96 17.49
CA TYR A 244 -4.13 10.89 18.91
C TYR A 244 -4.94 9.80 19.59
N GLN A 245 -4.25 8.93 20.32
CA GLN A 245 -4.80 7.94 21.23
C GLN A 245 -4.04 8.08 22.55
N GLY A 246 -4.74 8.35 23.65
CA GLY A 246 -4.08 8.64 24.93
C GLY A 246 -5.06 8.88 26.06
N LYS A 247 -4.54 9.29 27.23
CA LYS A 247 -5.31 9.39 28.49
C LYS A 247 -6.52 10.33 28.41
N GLN A 248 -6.51 11.30 27.49
CA GLN A 248 -7.61 12.24 27.28
C GLN A 248 -8.71 11.71 26.34
N ILE A 249 -8.52 10.51 25.77
CA ILE A 249 -9.44 9.87 24.85
C ILE A 249 -10.12 8.69 25.55
N PRO A 250 -11.45 8.53 25.47
CA PRO A 250 -12.13 7.35 25.98
C PRO A 250 -11.53 6.06 25.43
N ALA A 251 -11.45 5.01 26.26
CA ALA A 251 -10.95 3.72 25.84
C ALA A 251 -11.74 3.18 24.62
N GLY A 252 -11.04 2.57 23.67
CA GLY A 252 -11.62 2.09 22.41
C GLY A 252 -11.88 3.16 21.34
N LYS A 253 -11.56 4.43 21.63
CA LYS A 253 -11.67 5.53 20.67
C LYS A 253 -10.31 6.13 20.31
N ARG A 254 -10.31 6.85 19.20
CA ARG A 254 -9.17 7.66 18.75
C ARG A 254 -9.65 8.99 18.18
N SER A 255 -8.79 10.00 18.29
CA SER A 255 -9.00 11.32 17.71
C SER A 255 -8.27 11.39 16.38
N LEU A 256 -8.95 11.87 15.33
CA LEU A 256 -8.36 12.14 14.03
C LEU A 256 -8.59 13.62 13.70
N ALA A 257 -7.54 14.33 13.27
CA ALA A 257 -7.62 15.72 12.87
C ALA A 257 -7.30 15.88 11.38
N TYR A 258 -8.22 16.52 10.67
CA TYR A 258 -8.17 16.73 9.23
C TYR A 258 -8.11 18.21 8.91
N SER A 259 -7.32 18.58 7.91
CA SER A 259 -7.36 19.89 7.28
C SER A 259 -8.15 19.76 5.99
N LEU A 260 -9.22 20.54 5.86
CA LEU A 260 -10.14 20.51 4.74
C LEU A 260 -9.98 21.80 3.94
N VAL A 261 -9.68 21.66 2.64
CA VAL A 261 -9.52 22.80 1.74
C VAL A 261 -10.77 22.91 0.87
N TYR A 262 -11.44 24.05 0.96
CA TYR A 262 -12.61 24.39 0.17
C TYR A 262 -12.25 25.42 -0.88
N ARG A 263 -12.77 25.25 -2.10
CA ARG A 263 -12.61 26.21 -3.18
C ARG A 263 -13.70 26.05 -4.23
N ALA A 264 -14.32 27.16 -4.62
CA ALA A 264 -15.19 27.21 -5.79
C ALA A 264 -14.37 27.44 -7.08
N PRO A 265 -14.83 26.94 -8.24
CA PRO A 265 -14.11 27.08 -9.50
C PRO A 265 -14.16 28.49 -10.09
N ASP A 266 -15.26 29.23 -9.84
CA ASP A 266 -15.62 30.47 -10.53
C ASP A 266 -16.07 31.63 -9.61
N TRP A 267 -16.08 31.45 -8.29
CA TRP A 267 -16.31 32.54 -7.32
C TRP A 267 -15.47 32.39 -6.04
N THR A 268 -15.46 33.43 -5.22
CA THR A 268 -14.88 33.39 -3.87
C THR A 268 -15.94 32.89 -2.89
N LEU A 269 -15.66 31.76 -2.22
CA LEU A 269 -16.56 31.21 -1.21
C LEU A 269 -16.75 32.17 -0.04
N THR A 270 -17.99 32.32 0.44
CA THR A 270 -18.28 33.04 1.68
C THR A 270 -18.10 32.13 2.90
N ASP A 271 -17.98 32.73 4.10
CA ASP A 271 -17.82 31.95 5.33
C ASP A 271 -19.08 31.12 5.64
N GLU A 272 -20.26 31.63 5.28
CA GLU A 272 -21.54 30.94 5.45
C GLU A 272 -21.61 29.68 4.57
N GLU A 273 -21.20 29.77 3.29
CA GLU A 273 -21.16 28.63 2.38
C GLU A 273 -20.21 27.54 2.89
N VAL A 274 -19.02 27.93 3.34
CA VAL A 274 -18.03 26.99 3.92
C VAL A 274 -18.59 26.35 5.19
N THR A 275 -19.23 27.14 6.05
CA THR A 275 -19.83 26.65 7.30
C THR A 275 -20.96 25.66 7.04
N GLU A 276 -21.79 25.89 6.02
CA GLU A 276 -22.86 24.97 5.64
C GLU A 276 -22.29 23.61 5.21
N ILE A 277 -21.30 23.60 4.31
CA ILE A 277 -20.65 22.37 3.83
C ILE A 277 -19.93 21.66 4.98
N HIS A 278 -19.20 22.40 5.81
CA HIS A 278 -18.50 21.86 6.96
C HIS A 278 -19.48 21.20 7.95
N THR A 279 -20.61 21.87 8.24
CA THR A 279 -21.67 21.31 9.09
C THR A 279 -22.28 20.05 8.48
N ARG A 280 -22.47 20.00 7.16
CA ARG A 280 -22.94 18.81 6.45
C ARG A 280 -21.97 17.64 6.60
N ILE A 281 -20.66 17.88 6.45
CA ILE A 281 -19.61 16.87 6.68
C ILE A 281 -19.67 16.33 8.10
N VAL A 282 -19.74 17.21 9.10
CA VAL A 282 -19.84 16.82 10.52
C VAL A 282 -21.07 15.95 10.77
N ARG A 283 -22.23 16.32 10.22
CA ARG A 283 -23.47 15.52 10.34
C ARG A 283 -23.34 14.15 9.67
N ALA A 284 -22.72 14.08 8.49
CA ALA A 284 -22.51 12.82 7.78
C ALA A 284 -21.59 11.89 8.56
N LEU A 285 -20.50 12.43 9.14
CA LEU A 285 -19.58 11.66 10.00
C LEU A 285 -20.27 11.13 11.26
N ALA A 286 -21.11 11.95 11.90
CA ALA A 286 -21.89 11.54 13.06
C ALA A 286 -22.92 10.44 12.69
N GLY A 287 -23.62 10.59 11.57
CA GLY A 287 -24.64 9.64 11.13
C GLY A 287 -24.09 8.29 10.63
N ASN A 288 -23.01 8.31 9.84
CA ASN A 288 -22.47 7.11 9.19
C ASN A 288 -21.47 6.36 10.08
N LEU A 289 -20.63 7.09 10.84
CA LEU A 289 -19.50 6.50 11.58
C LEU A 289 -19.62 6.67 13.10
N GLY A 290 -20.71 7.29 13.59
CA GLY A 290 -20.87 7.59 15.01
C GLY A 290 -19.80 8.57 15.53
N ALA A 291 -19.23 9.39 14.64
CA ALA A 291 -18.18 10.33 15.00
C ALA A 291 -18.72 11.46 15.89
N ALA A 292 -17.95 11.86 16.90
CA ALA A 292 -18.25 13.03 17.71
C ALA A 292 -17.21 14.13 17.46
N LEU A 293 -17.65 15.39 17.35
CA LEU A 293 -16.72 16.50 17.19
C LEU A 293 -15.91 16.68 18.48
N ARG A 294 -14.60 16.84 18.35
CA ARG A 294 -13.72 17.19 19.46
C ARG A 294 -13.54 18.71 19.44
N GLN A 295 -14.17 19.39 20.39
CA GLN A 295 -13.92 20.81 20.68
C GLN A 295 -12.70 20.97 21.58
#